data_AF-A0A8T7EDL8-F1
#
_entry.id   AF-A0A8T7EDL8-F1
#
_cell.length_a   1.000
_cell.length_b   1.000
_cell.length_c   1.000
_cell.angle_alpha   90.00
_cell.angle_beta   90.00
_cell.angle_gamma   90.00
#
_symmetry.space_group_name_H-M   'P 1'
#
loop_
_entity.id
_entity.type
_entity.pdbx_description
1 polymer ?
#
loop_
_entity_poly.entity_id
_entity_poly.type
_entity_poly.pdbx_seq_one_letter_code
_entity_poly.pdbx_strand_id
1 'polypeptide(L)'
;MKKKVTLGFVVLCLALIVSLTSTAAARSTQMPTDNPENPTSSVRHPGDISFLTGPNAGDPLDIVQSYIYSHQAEMGLSAADLADVVITDQYTDADTATTHIYMRQRYDGKEVFNGNLSAHVAKDGAIINLYSDFVSNLAEAVNSRSATLNAEQAAAAAIAAIGLSPDQPITVLKASDSADSQTLLSDGGVSAMAIPGRLVYYQIETELRLAWELQVETLDAQHYWVLLVDAVNDDLLHQIDLVVHDHFGEVDNHAISEGAISGVHEETRANATASAQSQNASPPNSYEVFAMPSEYPDDGPRVIISNPAHAIASPFGWHDTNGAAGPEFTLTRGNNVSAYQDQDNDGNPEPGEQPDGGATLDFTGALVPLDLTQDPLSYVNAAIVNLFYWNNIVHDVFYVHGFDEVSGNFQVNNYGRGGLGNDDVRAEGQDGGGTNNANFLTPADGSRPRMQMYL
;
A
#
# COMPACT_ATOMS: atom_id res chain seq x y z
N MET A 1 7.00 29.37 3.85
CA MET A 1 6.90 28.79 2.49
C MET A 1 8.09 27.92 2.10
N LYS A 2 9.23 27.93 2.84
CA LYS A 2 10.43 27.12 2.52
C LYS A 2 10.55 25.78 3.29
N LYS A 3 9.51 25.36 4.01
CA LYS A 3 9.56 24.20 4.93
C LYS A 3 8.56 23.07 4.59
N LYS A 4 7.87 23.15 3.44
CA LYS A 4 6.53 22.53 3.32
C LYS A 4 6.31 21.57 2.14
N VAL A 5 7.33 21.25 1.34
CA VAL A 5 7.13 20.45 0.10
C VAL A 5 7.60 18.99 0.24
N THR A 6 8.34 18.61 1.29
CA THR A 6 9.11 17.35 1.23
C THR A 6 8.99 16.45 2.47
N LEU A 7 8.23 16.86 3.49
CA LEU A 7 7.95 16.00 4.65
C LEU A 7 7.07 14.78 4.27
N GLY A 8 6.40 14.82 3.12
CA GLY A 8 5.57 13.72 2.63
C GLY A 8 6.33 12.48 2.20
N PHE A 9 7.63 12.56 1.88
CA PHE A 9 8.35 11.37 1.44
C PHE A 9 8.57 10.35 2.57
N VAL A 10 8.79 10.81 3.80
CA VAL A 10 9.04 9.96 4.98
C VAL A 10 7.74 9.52 5.65
N VAL A 11 6.70 10.35 5.65
CA VAL A 11 5.37 10.02 6.20
C VAL A 11 4.65 8.99 5.32
N LEU A 12 4.82 9.05 3.99
CA LEU A 12 4.26 8.05 3.06
C LEU A 12 4.98 6.68 3.16
N CYS A 13 6.29 6.68 3.45
CA CYS A 13 7.03 5.45 3.75
C CYS A 13 6.58 4.77 5.06
N LEU A 14 6.05 5.53 6.02
CA LEU A 14 5.42 5.00 7.24
C LEU A 14 3.97 4.57 7.02
N ALA A 15 3.24 5.21 6.10
CA ALA A 15 1.90 4.80 5.69
C ALA A 15 1.86 3.45 4.97
N LEU A 16 2.94 3.06 4.29
CA LEU A 16 3.11 1.72 3.70
C LEU A 16 3.02 0.58 4.73
N ILE A 17 3.38 0.84 6.00
CA ILE A 17 3.24 -0.14 7.10
C ILE A 17 1.77 -0.21 7.56
N VAL A 18 0.98 0.85 7.38
CA VAL A 18 -0.42 0.91 7.79
C VAL A 18 -1.35 0.34 6.72
N SER A 19 -1.05 0.48 5.42
CA SER A 19 -1.84 -0.15 4.35
C SER A 19 -1.59 -1.65 4.19
N LEU A 20 -0.39 -2.15 4.54
CA LEU A 20 -0.13 -3.59 4.68
C LEU A 20 -0.73 -4.21 5.96
N THR A 21 -1.28 -3.38 6.86
CA THR A 21 -1.97 -3.81 8.09
C THR A 21 -3.42 -3.31 8.20
N SER A 22 -3.96 -2.63 7.18
CA SER A 22 -5.33 -2.08 7.18
C SER A 22 -6.40 -3.15 6.91
N THR A 23 -6.30 -4.28 7.60
CA THR A 23 -7.46 -5.11 7.99
C THR A 23 -7.51 -5.40 9.49
N ALA A 24 -6.76 -4.68 10.33
CA ALA A 24 -6.93 -4.72 11.79
C ALA A 24 -7.54 -3.41 12.29
N ALA A 25 -8.88 -3.30 12.22
CA ALA A 25 -9.59 -2.16 12.78
C ALA A 25 -9.51 -2.18 14.32
N ALA A 26 -9.09 -1.04 14.87
CA ALA A 26 -8.97 -0.78 16.29
C ALA A 26 -10.29 -0.99 17.05
N ARG A 27 -10.23 -1.69 18.19
CA ARG A 27 -11.24 -1.56 19.25
C ARG A 27 -10.60 -0.98 20.50
N SER A 28 -10.92 0.28 20.77
CA SER A 28 -10.71 0.93 22.07
C SER A 28 -11.64 0.29 23.08
N THR A 29 -11.09 -0.41 24.07
CA THR A 29 -11.79 -0.70 25.33
C THR A 29 -10.89 -0.31 26.49
N GLN A 30 -11.30 0.78 27.12
CA GLN A 30 -10.82 1.34 28.38
C GLN A 30 -10.73 0.24 29.45
N MET A 31 -9.53 -0.02 29.99
CA MET A 31 -9.34 -1.00 31.07
C MET A 31 -10.00 -0.52 32.38
N PRO A 32 -10.83 -1.35 33.04
CA PRO A 32 -11.26 -1.09 34.41
C PRO A 32 -10.13 -1.44 35.40
N THR A 33 -9.83 -0.50 36.28
CA THR A 33 -8.97 -0.67 37.46
C THR A 33 -9.74 -1.35 38.59
N ASP A 34 -9.34 -2.57 39.00
CA ASP A 34 -9.07 -2.94 40.41
C ASP A 34 -8.85 -4.46 40.63
N ASN A 35 -7.86 -4.74 41.49
CA ASN A 35 -7.22 -6.01 41.96
C ASN A 35 -8.14 -6.79 42.96
N PRO A 36 -7.97 -8.10 43.34
CA PRO A 36 -6.74 -8.71 43.91
C PRO A 36 -6.41 -10.22 43.67
N GLU A 37 -5.09 -10.48 43.53
CA GLU A 37 -4.26 -11.62 43.99
C GLU A 37 -4.66 -13.11 43.82
N ASN A 38 -3.87 -13.86 43.03
CA ASN A 38 -3.29 -15.19 43.40
C ASN A 38 -2.10 -15.55 42.46
N PRO A 39 -1.13 -16.42 42.82
CA PRO A 39 0.29 -16.12 42.67
C PRO A 39 1.00 -17.14 41.76
N THR A 40 1.73 -16.64 40.76
CA THR A 40 3.01 -17.19 40.25
C THR A 40 3.38 -16.34 39.04
N SER A 41 3.76 -15.09 39.30
CA SER A 41 4.38 -14.25 38.29
C SER A 41 5.80 -14.75 38.03
N SER A 42 5.98 -15.62 37.04
CA SER A 42 7.27 -15.69 36.35
C SER A 42 7.44 -14.38 35.59
N VAL A 43 8.42 -13.58 36.00
CA VAL A 43 8.83 -12.36 35.31
C VAL A 43 9.28 -12.73 33.89
N ARG A 44 8.41 -12.56 32.89
CA ARG A 44 8.77 -12.70 31.47
C ARG A 44 9.76 -11.59 31.11
N HIS A 45 10.91 -11.95 30.58
CA HIS A 45 11.87 -10.98 30.06
C HIS A 45 11.41 -10.52 28.67
N PRO A 46 11.68 -9.26 28.28
CA PRO A 46 11.55 -8.85 26.87
C PRO A 46 12.54 -9.69 26.04
N GLY A 47 12.04 -10.63 25.25
CA GLY A 47 12.86 -11.54 24.43
C GLY A 47 12.38 -12.99 24.38
N ASP A 48 11.47 -13.42 25.25
CA ASP A 48 10.89 -14.76 25.18
C ASP A 48 9.72 -14.77 24.17
N ILE A 49 10.03 -15.02 22.90
CA ILE A 49 9.00 -15.31 21.90
C ILE A 49 8.42 -16.68 22.25
N SER A 50 7.17 -16.71 22.71
CA SER A 50 6.42 -17.95 22.94
C SER A 50 5.66 -18.31 21.69
N PHE A 51 6.05 -19.40 21.04
CA PHE A 51 5.28 -19.99 19.95
C PHE A 51 3.98 -20.62 20.48
N LEU A 52 2.95 -20.67 19.62
CA LEU A 52 1.69 -21.37 19.91
C LEU A 52 1.88 -22.89 19.95
N THR A 53 2.81 -23.41 19.17
CA THR A 53 3.16 -24.84 19.14
C THR A 53 4.67 -25.06 19.22
N GLY A 54 5.08 -26.29 19.53
CA GLY A 54 6.46 -26.73 19.28
C GLY A 54 6.66 -27.10 17.79
N PRO A 55 7.86 -27.55 17.40
CA PRO A 55 8.15 -27.97 16.02
C PRO A 55 7.18 -29.04 15.51
N ASN A 56 6.75 -28.94 14.26
CA ASN A 56 5.87 -29.90 13.60
C ASN A 56 6.43 -30.30 12.24
N ALA A 57 6.26 -31.56 11.86
CA ALA A 57 6.63 -32.03 10.52
C ALA A 57 5.40 -32.02 9.61
N GLY A 58 5.52 -31.43 8.41
CA GLY A 58 4.44 -31.40 7.44
C GLY A 58 4.46 -30.12 6.60
N ASP A 59 3.45 -29.99 5.75
CA ASP A 59 3.19 -28.74 5.05
C ASP A 59 2.66 -27.68 6.05
N PRO A 60 3.15 -26.42 6.00
CA PRO A 60 2.67 -25.36 6.89
C PRO A 60 1.16 -25.15 6.89
N LEU A 61 0.49 -25.30 5.74
CA LEU A 61 -0.95 -25.17 5.63
C LEU A 61 -1.67 -26.29 6.37
N ASP A 62 -1.22 -27.53 6.21
CA ASP A 62 -1.77 -28.69 6.92
C ASP A 62 -1.63 -28.54 8.45
N ILE A 63 -0.49 -28.00 8.90
CA ILE A 63 -0.22 -27.70 10.31
C ILE A 63 -1.22 -26.66 10.84
N VAL A 64 -1.40 -25.55 10.13
CA VAL A 64 -2.31 -24.47 10.52
C VAL A 64 -3.76 -24.94 10.51
N GLN A 65 -4.21 -25.64 9.47
CA GLN A 65 -5.56 -26.18 9.40
C GLN A 65 -5.84 -27.16 10.55
N SER A 66 -4.91 -28.06 10.84
CA SER A 66 -5.03 -29.00 11.97
C SER A 66 -5.11 -28.27 13.32
N TYR A 67 -4.34 -27.21 13.50
CA TYR A 67 -4.39 -26.37 14.69
C TYR A 67 -5.74 -25.68 14.84
N ILE A 68 -6.26 -25.05 13.78
CA ILE A 68 -7.57 -24.38 13.79
C ILE A 68 -8.67 -25.38 14.15
N TYR A 69 -8.73 -26.55 13.50
CA TYR A 69 -9.78 -27.54 13.78
C TYR A 69 -9.73 -28.09 15.21
N SER A 70 -8.54 -28.22 15.79
CA SER A 70 -8.38 -28.72 17.17
C SER A 70 -8.67 -27.66 18.24
N HIS A 71 -8.53 -26.37 17.92
CA HIS A 71 -8.74 -25.25 18.85
C HIS A 71 -9.99 -24.40 18.52
N GLN A 72 -10.81 -24.80 17.54
CA GLN A 72 -11.98 -24.02 17.09
C GLN A 72 -12.92 -23.61 18.25
N ALA A 73 -13.12 -24.48 19.25
CA ALA A 73 -13.98 -24.17 20.39
C ALA A 73 -13.38 -23.07 21.29
N GLU A 74 -12.05 -23.00 21.40
CA GLU A 74 -11.35 -21.93 22.13
C GLU A 74 -11.42 -20.60 21.38
N MET A 75 -11.52 -20.66 20.05
CA MET A 75 -11.76 -19.52 19.17
C MET A 75 -13.23 -19.10 19.11
N GLY A 76 -14.14 -19.82 19.79
CA GLY A 76 -15.59 -19.58 19.74
C GLY A 76 -16.24 -19.98 18.41
N LEU A 77 -15.55 -20.78 17.59
CA LEU A 77 -15.99 -21.22 16.28
C LEU A 77 -16.55 -22.65 16.33
N SER A 78 -17.54 -22.90 15.48
CA SER A 78 -18.05 -24.23 15.19
C SER A 78 -17.41 -24.80 13.92
N ALA A 79 -17.55 -26.11 13.73
CA ALA A 79 -17.10 -26.76 12.50
C ALA A 79 -17.83 -26.22 11.25
N ALA A 80 -19.05 -25.70 11.42
CA ALA A 80 -19.81 -25.07 10.35
C ALA A 80 -19.23 -23.70 9.96
N ASP A 81 -18.65 -22.97 10.91
CA ASP A 81 -18.03 -21.66 10.66
C ASP A 81 -16.72 -21.78 9.86
N LEU A 82 -16.12 -22.98 9.86
CA LEU A 82 -14.89 -23.32 9.15
C LEU A 82 -15.14 -24.13 7.85
N ALA A 83 -16.41 -24.30 7.47
CA ALA A 83 -16.76 -25.16 6.34
C ALA A 83 -16.46 -24.54 4.96
N ASP A 84 -16.40 -23.21 4.89
CA ASP A 84 -16.13 -22.44 3.67
C ASP A 84 -15.08 -21.36 3.97
N VAL A 85 -13.82 -21.77 4.02
CA VAL A 85 -12.66 -20.90 4.22
C VAL A 85 -11.77 -21.01 2.99
N VAL A 86 -11.32 -19.87 2.47
CA VAL A 86 -10.37 -19.81 1.35
C VAL A 86 -9.04 -19.25 1.80
N ILE A 87 -7.98 -19.71 1.17
CA ILE A 87 -6.65 -19.14 1.31
C ILE A 87 -6.59 -17.96 0.36
N THR A 88 -6.39 -16.76 0.90
CA THR A 88 -6.25 -15.54 0.09
C THR A 88 -4.82 -15.34 -0.36
N ASP A 89 -3.87 -15.75 0.48
CA ASP A 89 -2.46 -15.69 0.14
C ASP A 89 -1.63 -16.67 0.99
N GLN A 90 -0.52 -17.15 0.42
CA GLN A 90 0.44 -18.01 1.09
C GLN A 90 1.82 -17.87 0.44
N TYR A 91 2.81 -17.44 1.22
CA TYR A 91 4.20 -17.37 0.78
C TYR A 91 5.17 -17.72 1.91
N THR A 92 6.42 -17.98 1.54
CA THR A 92 7.50 -18.22 2.50
C THR A 92 8.59 -17.20 2.28
N ASP A 93 8.84 -16.40 3.31
CA ASP A 93 9.88 -15.38 3.33
C ASP A 93 11.26 -16.03 3.14
N ALA A 94 12.05 -15.52 2.21
CA ALA A 94 13.32 -16.13 1.84
C ALA A 94 14.40 -15.99 2.93
N ASP A 95 14.35 -14.93 3.73
CA ASP A 95 15.38 -14.58 4.71
C ASP A 95 15.20 -15.35 6.03
N THR A 96 13.96 -15.45 6.49
CA THR A 96 13.57 -16.09 7.74
C THR A 96 13.10 -17.53 7.56
N ALA A 97 12.71 -17.91 6.34
CA ALA A 97 11.99 -19.15 6.04
C ALA A 97 10.69 -19.33 6.85
N THR A 98 10.06 -18.21 7.22
CA THR A 98 8.73 -18.18 7.83
C THR A 98 7.69 -18.28 6.73
N THR A 99 6.72 -19.19 6.88
CA THR A 99 5.57 -19.27 5.98
C THR A 99 4.42 -18.44 6.54
N HIS A 100 3.94 -17.49 5.76
CA HIS A 100 2.79 -16.65 6.05
C HIS A 100 1.58 -17.25 5.33
N ILE A 101 0.47 -17.41 6.05
CA ILE A 101 -0.77 -17.97 5.51
C ILE A 101 -1.92 -17.05 5.88
N TYR A 102 -2.64 -16.58 4.87
CA TYR A 102 -3.79 -15.70 5.01
C TYR A 102 -5.03 -16.40 4.49
N MET A 103 -6.10 -16.33 5.27
CA MET A 103 -7.37 -16.97 4.96
C MET A 103 -8.53 -15.99 5.14
N ARG A 104 -9.58 -16.21 4.36
CA ARG A 104 -10.84 -15.47 4.43
C ARG A 104 -11.99 -16.44 4.67
N GLN A 105 -12.80 -16.15 5.67
CA GLN A 105 -14.05 -16.85 5.90
C GLN A 105 -15.06 -16.48 4.83
N ARG A 106 -15.80 -17.46 4.35
CA ARG A 106 -16.95 -17.28 3.46
C ARG A 106 -18.18 -17.94 4.04
N TYR A 107 -19.32 -17.49 3.55
CA TYR A 107 -20.59 -18.12 3.81
C TYR A 107 -21.41 -18.14 2.52
N ASP A 108 -21.88 -19.33 2.12
CA ASP A 108 -22.64 -19.51 0.87
C ASP A 108 -21.90 -18.93 -0.36
N GLY A 109 -20.58 -19.17 -0.42
CA GLY A 109 -19.71 -18.72 -1.50
C GLY A 109 -19.42 -17.22 -1.53
N LYS A 110 -19.85 -16.44 -0.52
CA LYS A 110 -19.62 -14.99 -0.40
C LYS A 110 -18.64 -14.72 0.73
N GLU A 111 -17.68 -13.85 0.51
CA GLU A 111 -16.72 -13.49 1.56
C GLU A 111 -17.39 -12.76 2.71
N VAL A 112 -16.95 -13.07 3.93
CA VAL A 112 -17.24 -12.25 5.10
C VAL A 112 -16.18 -11.14 5.11
N PHE A 113 -16.60 -9.92 4.82
CA PHE A 113 -15.77 -8.74 4.88
C PHE A 113 -15.17 -8.60 6.28
N ASN A 114 -13.85 -8.40 6.34
CA ASN A 114 -13.02 -8.50 7.54
C ASN A 114 -13.04 -9.82 8.33
N GLY A 115 -13.68 -10.88 7.83
CA GLY A 115 -13.58 -12.24 8.37
C GLY A 115 -12.24 -12.90 8.03
N ASN A 116 -11.14 -12.34 8.54
CA ASN A 116 -9.77 -12.71 8.22
C ASN A 116 -9.16 -13.67 9.23
N LEU A 117 -8.21 -14.49 8.78
CA LEU A 117 -7.29 -15.23 9.64
C LEU A 117 -5.89 -15.13 9.05
N SER A 118 -4.90 -14.85 9.90
CA SER A 118 -3.49 -14.94 9.55
C SER A 118 -2.77 -15.91 10.48
N ALA A 119 -1.87 -16.71 9.92
CA ALA A 119 -1.02 -17.62 10.66
C ALA A 119 0.41 -17.56 10.13
N HIS A 120 1.38 -17.58 11.03
CA HIS A 120 2.79 -17.51 10.68
C HIS A 120 3.52 -18.72 11.26
N VAL A 121 4.16 -19.50 10.38
CA VAL A 121 4.76 -20.79 10.71
C VAL A 121 6.26 -20.69 10.52
N ALA A 122 7.02 -20.98 11.57
CA ALA A 122 8.47 -21.02 11.52
C ALA A 122 8.97 -22.16 10.64
N LYS A 123 10.25 -22.08 10.23
CA LYS A 123 10.93 -23.08 9.39
C LYS A 123 10.84 -24.53 9.91
N ASP A 124 10.73 -24.72 11.22
CA ASP A 124 10.63 -26.04 11.86
C ASP A 124 9.17 -26.51 12.05
N GLY A 125 8.22 -25.80 11.45
CA GLY A 125 6.78 -26.08 11.50
C GLY A 125 6.10 -25.66 12.80
N ALA A 126 6.78 -24.95 13.70
CA ALA A 126 6.12 -24.37 14.86
C ALA A 126 5.28 -23.15 14.45
N ILE A 127 4.08 -23.01 15.02
CA ILE A 127 3.22 -21.85 14.78
C ILE A 127 3.69 -20.74 15.71
N ILE A 128 4.15 -19.63 15.13
CA ILE A 128 4.63 -18.46 15.85
C ILE A 128 3.43 -17.75 16.49
N ASN A 129 2.45 -17.41 15.67
CA ASN A 129 1.21 -16.75 16.06
C ASN A 129 0.10 -17.07 15.06
N LEU A 130 -1.13 -16.87 15.52
CA LEU A 130 -2.35 -16.95 14.74
C LEU A 130 -3.29 -15.84 15.22
N TYR A 131 -3.85 -15.09 14.29
CA TYR A 131 -4.86 -14.07 14.52
C TYR A 131 -6.11 -14.40 13.71
N SER A 132 -7.30 -14.16 14.27
CA SER A 132 -8.56 -14.49 13.62
C SER A 132 -9.67 -13.51 14.01
N ASP A 133 -10.34 -12.97 13.00
CA ASP A 133 -11.59 -12.22 13.04
C ASP A 133 -12.76 -13.01 12.43
N PHE A 134 -12.61 -14.34 12.30
CA PHE A 134 -13.71 -15.19 11.84
C PHE A 134 -14.94 -15.04 12.74
N VAL A 135 -16.10 -14.95 12.10
CA VAL A 135 -17.39 -14.77 12.75
C VAL A 135 -17.94 -16.13 13.15
N SER A 136 -18.39 -16.22 14.41
CA SER A 136 -19.02 -17.42 14.97
C SER A 136 -20.51 -17.51 14.60
N ASN A 137 -21.02 -18.74 14.47
CA ASN A 137 -22.44 -19.02 14.21
C ASN A 137 -22.97 -18.31 12.94
N LEU A 138 -22.23 -18.44 11.83
CA LEU A 138 -22.53 -17.77 10.56
C LEU A 138 -23.99 -17.99 10.12
N ALA A 139 -24.49 -19.21 10.25
CA ALA A 139 -25.80 -19.59 9.75
C ALA A 139 -26.95 -18.86 10.48
N GLU A 140 -26.77 -18.58 11.76
CA GLU A 140 -27.69 -17.83 12.61
C GLU A 140 -27.48 -16.31 12.51
N ALA A 141 -26.25 -15.86 12.23
CA ALA A 141 -25.91 -14.44 12.16
C ALA A 141 -26.46 -13.75 10.90
N VAL A 142 -26.63 -14.47 9.79
CA VAL A 142 -27.02 -13.87 8.50
C VAL A 142 -28.46 -13.36 8.47
N ASN A 143 -28.63 -12.10 8.08
CA ASN A 143 -29.92 -11.43 7.95
C ASN A 143 -30.70 -11.83 6.69
N SER A 144 -29.99 -12.03 5.58
CA SER A 144 -30.52 -12.33 4.25
C SER A 144 -29.51 -13.10 3.42
N ARG A 145 -30.01 -13.96 2.54
CA ARG A 145 -29.19 -14.73 1.58
C ARG A 145 -29.38 -14.28 0.13
N SER A 146 -30.25 -13.32 -0.11
CA SER A 146 -30.56 -12.80 -1.43
C SER A 146 -30.61 -11.28 -1.39
N ALA A 147 -29.97 -10.65 -2.37
CA ALA A 147 -30.03 -9.22 -2.56
C ALA A 147 -31.41 -8.81 -3.10
N THR A 148 -31.98 -7.74 -2.56
CA THR A 148 -33.14 -7.06 -3.14
C THR A 148 -32.70 -6.02 -4.17
N LEU A 149 -31.58 -5.35 -3.91
CA LEU A 149 -30.95 -4.39 -4.82
C LEU A 149 -30.08 -5.11 -5.85
N ASN A 150 -30.19 -4.70 -7.11
CA ASN A 150 -29.20 -5.05 -8.13
C ASN A 150 -27.93 -4.18 -8.00
N ALA A 151 -26.91 -4.53 -8.77
CA ALA A 151 -25.61 -3.85 -8.74
C ALA A 151 -25.73 -2.36 -9.13
N GLU A 152 -26.55 -2.01 -10.12
CA GLU A 152 -26.73 -0.62 -10.55
C GLU A 152 -27.38 0.25 -9.46
N GLN A 153 -28.38 -0.28 -8.76
CA GLN A 153 -29.05 0.40 -7.65
C GLN A 153 -28.10 0.60 -6.46
N ALA A 154 -27.34 -0.44 -6.11
CA ALA A 154 -26.36 -0.36 -5.04
C ALA A 154 -25.24 0.65 -5.37
N ALA A 155 -24.76 0.68 -6.61
CA ALA A 155 -23.77 1.67 -7.06
C ALA A 155 -24.30 3.10 -7.02
N ALA A 156 -25.53 3.32 -7.45
CA ALA A 156 -26.17 4.64 -7.33
C ALA A 156 -26.28 5.08 -5.86
N ALA A 157 -26.65 4.18 -4.95
CA ALA A 157 -26.71 4.46 -3.52
C ALA A 157 -25.32 4.76 -2.93
N ALA A 158 -24.30 3.98 -3.29
CA ALA A 158 -22.91 4.19 -2.86
C ALA A 158 -22.38 5.58 -3.27
N ILE A 159 -22.56 5.95 -4.55
CA ILE A 159 -22.13 7.24 -5.09
C ILE A 159 -22.87 8.39 -4.39
N ALA A 160 -24.18 8.25 -4.16
CA ALA A 160 -24.95 9.26 -3.44
C ALA A 160 -24.49 9.41 -1.98
N ALA A 161 -24.08 8.31 -1.33
CA ALA A 161 -23.63 8.31 0.06
C ALA A 161 -22.31 9.08 0.26
N ILE A 162 -21.42 9.08 -0.75
CA ILE A 162 -20.20 9.92 -0.76
C ILE A 162 -20.43 11.33 -1.32
N GLY A 163 -21.68 11.75 -1.48
CA GLY A 163 -22.05 13.13 -1.87
C GLY A 163 -21.88 13.43 -3.36
N LEU A 164 -21.71 12.41 -4.20
CA LEU A 164 -21.59 12.55 -5.65
C LEU A 164 -22.94 12.28 -6.35
N SER A 165 -23.02 12.65 -7.62
CA SER A 165 -24.21 12.43 -8.45
C SER A 165 -23.80 12.03 -9.86
N PRO A 166 -24.15 10.82 -10.34
CA PRO A 166 -23.81 10.39 -11.69
C PRO A 166 -24.37 11.37 -12.73
N ASP A 167 -23.55 11.78 -13.70
CA ASP A 167 -24.02 12.57 -14.85
C ASP A 167 -24.38 11.67 -16.05
N GLN A 168 -23.97 10.40 -16.01
CA GLN A 168 -24.37 9.33 -16.93
C GLN A 168 -25.07 8.17 -16.18
N PRO A 169 -25.92 7.38 -16.86
CA PRO A 169 -26.48 6.17 -16.27
C PRO A 169 -25.41 5.14 -15.90
N ILE A 170 -25.52 4.55 -14.71
CA ILE A 170 -24.72 3.39 -14.31
C ILE A 170 -25.33 2.15 -14.96
N THR A 171 -24.50 1.38 -15.66
CA THR A 171 -24.91 0.18 -16.41
C THR A 171 -23.94 -0.96 -16.17
N VAL A 172 -24.44 -2.20 -16.22
CA VAL A 172 -23.59 -3.39 -16.15
C VAL A 172 -22.79 -3.56 -17.45
N LEU A 173 -21.47 -3.52 -17.33
CA LEU A 173 -20.53 -3.83 -18.41
C LEU A 173 -20.23 -5.33 -18.48
N LYS A 174 -20.11 -5.97 -17.32
CA LYS A 174 -19.85 -7.41 -17.19
C LYS A 174 -20.45 -7.92 -15.89
N ALA A 175 -21.00 -9.13 -15.89
CA ALA A 175 -21.48 -9.81 -14.69
C ALA A 175 -21.08 -11.29 -14.72
N SER A 176 -20.85 -11.85 -13.54
CA SER A 176 -20.56 -13.25 -13.27
C SER A 176 -21.79 -13.95 -12.69
N ASP A 177 -21.97 -15.23 -13.02
CA ASP A 177 -22.96 -16.11 -12.40
C ASP A 177 -22.46 -16.72 -11.06
N SER A 178 -21.37 -16.19 -10.50
CA SER A 178 -20.81 -16.62 -9.21
C SER A 178 -21.72 -16.26 -8.03
N ALA A 179 -21.53 -16.96 -6.91
CA ALA A 179 -22.36 -16.79 -5.71
C ALA A 179 -22.28 -15.38 -5.12
N ASP A 180 -21.16 -14.69 -5.32
CA ASP A 180 -20.89 -13.30 -4.94
C ASP A 180 -21.28 -12.29 -6.04
N SER A 181 -21.84 -12.73 -7.16
CA SER A 181 -22.36 -11.85 -8.22
C SER A 181 -21.38 -10.76 -8.67
N GLN A 182 -20.11 -11.12 -8.90
CA GLN A 182 -19.10 -10.16 -9.35
C GLN A 182 -19.55 -9.44 -10.62
N THR A 183 -19.54 -8.12 -10.56
CA THR A 183 -20.09 -7.23 -11.57
C THR A 183 -19.10 -6.09 -11.82
N LEU A 184 -18.93 -5.70 -13.08
CA LEU A 184 -18.24 -4.48 -13.46
C LEU A 184 -19.26 -3.52 -14.05
N LEU A 185 -19.36 -2.33 -13.48
CA LEU A 185 -20.32 -1.30 -13.82
C LEU A 185 -19.63 -0.13 -14.53
N SER A 186 -20.36 0.65 -15.32
CA SER A 186 -19.84 1.88 -15.91
C SER A 186 -19.55 2.94 -14.84
N ASP A 187 -18.61 3.83 -15.13
CA ASP A 187 -18.13 4.91 -14.24
C ASP A 187 -19.19 5.96 -13.84
N GLY A 188 -20.31 6.03 -14.58
CA GLY A 188 -21.38 7.00 -14.34
C GLY A 188 -20.94 8.47 -14.51
N GLY A 189 -19.79 8.70 -15.15
CA GLY A 189 -19.12 10.00 -15.27
C GLY A 189 -18.71 10.64 -13.95
N VAL A 190 -18.60 9.85 -12.88
CA VAL A 190 -18.14 10.29 -11.55
C VAL A 190 -16.95 9.51 -11.04
N SER A 191 -16.62 8.40 -11.68
CA SER A 191 -15.45 7.60 -11.35
C SER A 191 -14.39 7.64 -12.45
N ALA A 192 -13.12 7.64 -12.07
CA ALA A 192 -12.01 7.57 -13.01
C ALA A 192 -11.89 6.19 -13.69
N MET A 193 -12.56 5.16 -13.14
CA MET A 193 -12.60 3.82 -13.70
C MET A 193 -14.00 3.20 -13.62
N ALA A 194 -14.19 2.12 -14.39
CA ALA A 194 -15.37 1.27 -14.25
C ALA A 194 -15.45 0.73 -12.81
N ILE A 195 -16.65 0.72 -12.23
CA ILE A 195 -16.90 0.44 -10.81
C ILE A 195 -17.04 -1.08 -10.61
N PRO A 196 -16.07 -1.77 -9.98
CA PRO A 196 -16.21 -3.15 -9.59
C PRO A 196 -17.21 -3.27 -8.43
N GLY A 197 -18.04 -4.32 -8.48
CA GLY A 197 -19.04 -4.62 -7.46
C GLY A 197 -19.14 -6.12 -7.19
N ARG A 198 -19.35 -6.50 -5.94
CA ARG A 198 -19.64 -7.90 -5.54
C ARG A 198 -20.44 -7.98 -4.25
N LEU A 199 -21.15 -9.08 -4.04
CA LEU A 199 -21.86 -9.37 -2.80
C LEU A 199 -20.92 -9.97 -1.75
N VAL A 200 -20.94 -9.39 -0.55
CA VAL A 200 -20.20 -9.82 0.64
C VAL A 200 -21.13 -9.87 1.84
N TYR A 201 -20.69 -10.53 2.90
CA TYR A 201 -21.29 -10.41 4.23
C TYR A 201 -20.49 -9.44 5.09
N TYR A 202 -21.15 -8.49 5.74
CA TYR A 202 -20.51 -7.53 6.64
C TYR A 202 -21.07 -7.67 8.05
N GLN A 203 -20.19 -7.77 9.05
CA GLN A 203 -20.61 -7.92 10.43
C GLN A 203 -20.96 -6.58 11.07
N ILE A 204 -22.18 -6.49 11.61
CA ILE A 204 -22.61 -5.40 12.48
C ILE A 204 -23.02 -6.03 13.82
N GLU A 205 -22.23 -5.75 14.85
CA GLU A 205 -22.35 -6.37 16.17
C GLU A 205 -22.33 -7.91 16.10
N THR A 206 -23.51 -8.54 16.13
CA THR A 206 -23.66 -10.01 16.09
C THR A 206 -24.38 -10.50 14.83
N GLU A 207 -24.81 -9.58 13.97
CA GLU A 207 -25.53 -9.87 12.73
C GLU A 207 -24.60 -9.74 11.53
N LEU A 208 -24.76 -10.62 10.54
CA LEU A 208 -24.12 -10.53 9.24
C LEU A 208 -25.11 -9.98 8.22
N ARG A 209 -24.79 -8.82 7.66
CA ARG A 209 -25.58 -8.13 6.65
C ARG A 209 -25.06 -8.48 5.27
N LEU A 210 -25.96 -8.93 4.38
CA LEU A 210 -25.61 -9.05 2.97
C LEU A 210 -25.46 -7.64 2.37
N ALA A 211 -24.31 -7.36 1.77
CA ALA A 211 -23.95 -6.05 1.25
C ALA A 211 -23.30 -6.15 -0.13
N TRP A 212 -23.44 -5.10 -0.94
CA TRP A 212 -22.64 -4.86 -2.12
C TRP A 212 -21.37 -4.11 -1.71
N GLU A 213 -20.21 -4.71 -1.93
CA GLU A 213 -18.91 -4.04 -1.94
C GLU A 213 -18.70 -3.39 -3.31
N LEU A 214 -18.43 -2.08 -3.32
CA LEU A 214 -18.28 -1.26 -4.52
C LEU A 214 -17.03 -0.40 -4.41
N GLN A 215 -16.26 -0.31 -5.49
CA GLN A 215 -15.02 0.48 -5.52
C GLN A 215 -15.16 1.68 -6.47
N VAL A 216 -14.99 2.89 -5.93
CA VAL A 216 -15.21 4.16 -6.66
C VAL A 216 -14.00 5.06 -6.47
N GLU A 217 -13.23 5.25 -7.54
CA GLU A 217 -12.15 6.24 -7.59
C GLU A 217 -12.71 7.58 -8.08
N THR A 218 -12.52 8.67 -7.35
CA THR A 218 -13.03 9.99 -7.76
C THR A 218 -12.24 10.56 -8.94
N LEU A 219 -12.90 11.37 -9.78
CA LEU A 219 -12.26 11.96 -10.98
C LEU A 219 -11.07 12.88 -10.67
N ASP A 220 -11.04 13.47 -9.48
CA ASP A 220 -9.94 14.31 -9.00
C ASP A 220 -8.79 13.50 -8.38
N ALA A 221 -8.86 12.16 -8.45
CA ALA A 221 -7.89 11.22 -7.90
C ALA A 221 -7.67 11.32 -6.38
N GLN A 222 -8.46 12.14 -5.67
CA GLN A 222 -8.26 12.37 -4.24
C GLN A 222 -8.77 11.23 -3.37
N HIS A 223 -9.70 10.41 -3.86
CA HIS A 223 -10.27 9.32 -3.09
C HIS A 223 -10.41 8.05 -3.92
N TYR A 224 -10.18 6.92 -3.25
CA TYR A 224 -10.53 5.60 -3.77
C TYR A 224 -11.36 4.88 -2.71
N TRP A 225 -12.67 4.97 -2.88
CA TRP A 225 -13.62 4.47 -1.90
C TRP A 225 -13.89 2.99 -2.09
N VAL A 226 -13.78 2.20 -1.02
CA VAL A 226 -14.45 0.90 -0.88
C VAL A 226 -15.70 1.11 -0.03
N LEU A 227 -16.87 0.91 -0.61
CA LEU A 227 -18.17 1.19 -0.02
C LEU A 227 -18.96 -0.10 0.13
N LEU A 228 -19.51 -0.35 1.33
CA LEU A 228 -20.43 -1.45 1.56
C LEU A 228 -21.85 -0.90 1.70
N VAL A 229 -22.70 -1.18 0.71
CA VAL A 229 -24.13 -0.81 0.72
C VAL A 229 -24.95 -2.04 1.04
N ASP A 230 -25.87 -1.95 2.01
CA ASP A 230 -26.76 -3.06 2.34
C ASP A 230 -27.58 -3.49 1.13
N ALA A 231 -27.53 -4.77 0.80
CA ALA A 231 -28.12 -5.32 -0.40
C ALA A 231 -29.66 -5.42 -0.34
N VAL A 232 -30.27 -5.11 0.80
CA VAL A 232 -31.72 -5.17 1.04
C VAL A 232 -32.34 -3.78 1.11
N ASN A 233 -31.68 -2.83 1.78
CA ASN A 233 -32.32 -1.56 2.15
C ASN A 233 -31.56 -0.28 1.77
N ASP A 234 -30.47 -0.35 1.01
CA ASP A 234 -29.66 0.78 0.49
C ASP A 234 -28.84 1.60 1.51
N ASP A 235 -28.84 1.20 2.79
CA ASP A 235 -28.03 1.84 3.82
C ASP A 235 -26.52 1.65 3.54
N LEU A 236 -25.73 2.72 3.66
CA LEU A 236 -24.27 2.62 3.70
C LEU A 236 -23.83 2.01 5.04
N LEU A 237 -23.24 0.82 5.00
CA LEU A 237 -22.79 0.07 6.17
C LEU A 237 -21.34 0.35 6.52
N HIS A 238 -20.50 0.59 5.51
CA HIS A 238 -19.07 0.81 5.69
C HIS A 238 -18.47 1.63 4.54
N GLN A 239 -17.41 2.38 4.83
CA GLN A 239 -16.68 3.22 3.90
C GLN A 239 -15.21 3.25 4.30
N ILE A 240 -14.32 2.92 3.35
CA ILE A 240 -12.87 2.99 3.49
C ILE A 240 -12.32 3.82 2.33
N ASP A 241 -11.38 4.71 2.62
CA ASP A 241 -10.55 5.34 1.59
C ASP A 241 -9.23 4.60 1.46
N LEU A 242 -8.85 4.21 0.25
CA LEU A 242 -7.55 3.60 -0.03
C LEU A 242 -6.48 4.64 -0.41
N VAL A 243 -6.85 5.91 -0.55
CA VAL A 243 -5.90 7.01 -0.73
C VAL A 243 -5.44 7.50 0.63
N VAL A 244 -4.15 7.35 0.91
CA VAL A 244 -3.53 7.96 2.09
C VAL A 244 -3.08 9.37 1.74
N HIS A 245 -3.44 10.34 2.57
CA HIS A 245 -3.04 11.74 2.42
C HIS A 245 -1.98 12.15 3.44
N ASP A 246 -1.21 13.17 3.10
CA ASP A 246 -0.41 13.93 4.05
C ASP A 246 -1.16 15.18 4.58
N HIS A 247 -0.86 15.58 5.80
CA HIS A 247 -1.48 16.74 6.44
C HIS A 247 -0.41 17.69 6.98
N PHE A 248 -0.03 18.70 6.20
CA PHE A 248 0.92 19.73 6.64
C PHE A 248 0.23 20.87 7.42
N GLY A 249 -0.28 20.62 8.64
CA GLY A 249 -1.01 21.71 9.33
C GLY A 249 -1.49 21.57 10.77
N GLU A 250 -1.60 20.38 11.37
CA GLU A 250 -1.96 20.24 12.79
C GLU A 250 -1.02 19.24 13.44
N VAL A 251 -0.43 19.63 14.57
CA VAL A 251 0.34 18.70 15.40
C VAL A 251 -0.69 17.80 16.08
N ASP A 252 -1.03 16.69 15.45
CA ASP A 252 -1.69 15.62 16.19
C ASP A 252 -0.68 15.08 17.20
N ASN A 253 -1.00 15.25 18.49
CA ASN A 253 -0.27 14.69 19.61
C ASN A 253 -0.43 13.15 19.66
N HIS A 254 -0.12 12.46 18.59
CA HIS A 254 0.19 11.04 18.67
C HIS A 254 1.59 10.93 19.26
N ALA A 255 1.63 10.58 20.55
CA ALA A 255 2.82 10.40 21.35
C ALA A 255 3.75 9.35 20.71
N ILE A 256 4.65 9.80 19.84
CA ILE A 256 5.89 9.08 19.57
C ILE A 256 6.74 9.30 20.82
N SER A 257 6.89 8.26 21.63
CA SER A 257 7.80 8.31 22.78
C SER A 257 9.20 8.62 22.26
N GLU A 258 9.71 9.81 22.57
CA GLU A 258 11.07 10.25 22.29
C GLU A 258 12.08 9.27 22.95
N GLY A 259 12.57 8.32 22.16
CA GLY A 259 13.88 7.71 22.39
C GLY A 259 14.94 8.69 21.91
N ALA A 260 15.35 9.59 22.81
CA ALA A 260 16.27 10.69 22.53
C ALA A 260 17.54 10.30 21.76
N ILE A 261 17.74 10.91 20.58
CA ILE A 261 19.07 11.15 20.03
C ILE A 261 19.29 12.66 20.05
N SER A 262 19.67 13.17 21.22
CA SER A 262 20.06 14.58 21.39
C SER A 262 21.46 14.77 20.82
N GLY A 263 21.52 15.28 19.59
CA GLY A 263 22.73 15.80 18.95
C GLY A 263 22.47 17.22 18.47
N VAL A 264 22.50 18.19 19.38
CA VAL A 264 22.35 19.60 19.05
C VAL A 264 23.60 20.05 18.27
N HIS A 265 23.50 20.22 16.95
CA HIS A 265 24.50 20.92 16.17
C HIS A 265 24.01 22.36 15.92
N GLU A 266 24.71 23.32 16.53
CA GLU A 266 24.53 24.75 16.30
C GLU A 266 24.77 25.07 14.82
N GLU A 267 23.75 25.64 14.17
CA GLU A 267 23.79 26.13 12.79
C GLU A 267 24.84 27.24 12.63
N THR A 268 25.86 26.98 11.81
CA THR A 268 26.58 28.05 11.14
C THR A 268 26.03 28.14 9.71
N ARG A 269 25.22 29.16 9.45
CA ARG A 269 24.66 29.46 8.12
C ARG A 269 25.78 29.80 7.13
N ALA A 270 26.17 28.82 6.33
CA ALA A 270 26.94 29.05 5.11
C ALA A 270 25.95 29.22 3.95
N ASN A 271 25.91 30.41 3.36
CA ASN A 271 25.25 30.64 2.07
C ASN A 271 25.80 29.63 1.05
N ALA A 272 24.95 28.76 0.55
CA ALA A 272 25.26 27.90 -0.59
C ALA A 272 25.35 28.78 -1.85
N THR A 273 26.52 29.37 -2.10
CA THR A 273 26.87 29.80 -3.45
C THR A 273 27.11 28.54 -4.27
N ALA A 274 26.27 28.34 -5.29
CA ALA A 274 26.43 27.32 -6.31
C ALA A 274 27.89 27.29 -6.80
N SER A 275 28.63 26.27 -6.36
CA SER A 275 29.94 25.98 -6.94
C SER A 275 29.69 25.23 -8.24
N ALA A 276 29.93 25.90 -9.37
CA ALA A 276 30.13 25.22 -10.64
C ALA A 276 31.34 24.27 -10.48
N GLN A 277 31.07 23.01 -10.17
CA GLN A 277 32.08 21.96 -10.23
C GLN A 277 32.39 21.67 -11.70
N SER A 278 33.69 21.50 -11.96
CA SER A 278 34.25 21.33 -13.29
C SER A 278 33.61 20.17 -14.05
N GLN A 279 33.36 20.38 -15.35
CA GLN A 279 32.90 19.38 -16.32
C GLN A 279 33.91 18.22 -16.49
N ASN A 280 34.00 17.34 -15.51
CA ASN A 280 34.28 15.94 -15.81
C ASN A 280 32.94 15.30 -16.15
N ALA A 281 32.86 14.57 -17.27
CA ALA A 281 31.67 13.81 -17.59
C ALA A 281 31.36 12.87 -16.42
N SER A 282 30.13 12.94 -15.90
CA SER A 282 29.64 12.00 -14.89
C SER A 282 29.78 10.58 -15.44
N PRO A 283 30.11 9.57 -14.60
CA PRO A 283 30.07 8.19 -15.03
C PRO A 283 28.68 7.86 -15.61
N PRO A 284 28.57 6.88 -16.54
CA PRO A 284 27.26 6.43 -16.99
C PRO A 284 26.36 6.01 -15.81
N ASN A 285 25.05 6.21 -15.95
CA ASN A 285 24.03 5.91 -14.94
C ASN A 285 24.27 6.70 -13.65
N SER A 286 24.28 8.03 -13.77
CA SER A 286 24.52 8.95 -12.65
C SER A 286 23.32 9.87 -12.40
N TYR A 287 23.09 10.20 -11.14
CA TYR A 287 21.96 11.00 -10.66
C TYR A 287 22.47 12.11 -9.74
N GLU A 288 22.11 13.37 -10.02
CA GLU A 288 22.39 14.50 -9.13
C GLU A 288 21.17 14.79 -8.25
N VAL A 289 21.19 14.29 -7.01
CA VAL A 289 20.02 14.18 -6.12
C VAL A 289 20.37 14.50 -4.67
N PHE A 290 19.36 14.72 -3.83
CA PHE A 290 19.53 14.65 -2.37
C PHE A 290 19.57 13.18 -1.97
N ALA A 291 20.76 12.61 -1.94
CA ALA A 291 20.93 11.18 -1.70
C ALA A 291 20.69 10.80 -0.23
N MET A 292 20.21 9.58 0.01
CA MET A 292 20.07 8.99 1.35
C MET A 292 21.37 9.18 2.16
N PRO A 293 21.31 9.63 3.43
CA PRO A 293 20.11 9.82 4.26
C PRO A 293 19.53 11.25 4.26
N SER A 294 19.87 12.12 3.30
CA SER A 294 19.35 13.49 3.24
C SER A 294 17.85 13.51 2.92
N GLU A 295 16.99 13.83 3.90
CA GLU A 295 15.54 13.76 3.73
C GLU A 295 14.97 15.01 3.05
N TYR A 296 15.60 16.18 3.28
CA TYR A 296 15.16 17.44 2.69
C TYR A 296 16.34 18.33 2.27
N PRO A 297 16.13 19.33 1.38
CA PRO A 297 17.22 20.15 0.84
C PRO A 297 18.03 20.96 1.87
N ASP A 298 17.46 21.22 3.05
CA ASP A 298 18.18 21.92 4.13
C ASP A 298 19.15 21.00 4.89
N ASP A 299 19.08 19.67 4.72
CA ASP A 299 20.03 18.71 5.33
C ASP A 299 21.43 18.75 4.67
N GLY A 300 21.52 19.18 3.42
CA GLY A 300 22.77 19.21 2.70
C GLY A 300 22.63 19.45 1.19
N PRO A 301 23.75 19.65 0.47
CA PRO A 301 23.72 19.82 -0.97
C PRO A 301 23.38 18.50 -1.68
N ARG A 302 22.91 18.61 -2.92
CA ARG A 302 22.85 17.45 -3.83
C ARG A 302 24.24 16.86 -4.07
N VAL A 303 24.27 15.56 -4.31
CA VAL A 303 25.47 14.80 -4.68
C VAL A 303 25.22 14.01 -5.95
N ILE A 304 26.28 13.69 -6.68
CA ILE A 304 26.22 12.79 -7.84
C ILE A 304 26.47 11.36 -7.35
N ILE A 305 25.50 10.48 -7.54
CA ILE A 305 25.60 9.05 -7.27
C ILE A 305 25.56 8.29 -8.59
N SER A 306 26.49 7.36 -8.79
CA SER A 306 26.58 6.53 -9.99
C SER A 306 26.22 5.08 -9.68
N ASN A 307 25.43 4.44 -10.53
CA ASN A 307 24.94 3.07 -10.40
C ASN A 307 24.39 2.72 -9.01
N PRO A 308 23.38 3.45 -8.50
CA PRO A 308 22.84 3.27 -7.15
C PRO A 308 22.04 1.97 -6.94
N ALA A 309 21.63 1.29 -8.01
CA ALA A 309 20.74 0.14 -7.93
C ALA A 309 21.32 -1.00 -7.08
N HIS A 310 20.50 -1.53 -6.16
CA HIS A 310 20.88 -2.66 -5.33
C HIS A 310 20.88 -3.95 -6.16
N ALA A 311 22.00 -4.67 -6.18
CA ALA A 311 22.21 -5.80 -7.09
C ALA A 311 21.26 -7.00 -6.89
N ILE A 312 20.60 -7.10 -5.73
CA ILE A 312 19.63 -8.18 -5.44
C ILE A 312 18.19 -7.73 -5.76
N ALA A 313 17.84 -6.52 -5.32
CA ALA A 313 16.49 -5.98 -5.45
C ALA A 313 16.21 -5.49 -6.87
N SER A 314 17.20 -4.83 -7.49
CA SER A 314 17.15 -4.30 -8.84
C SER A 314 18.28 -4.93 -9.71
N PRO A 315 18.23 -6.25 -10.00
CA PRO A 315 19.35 -6.97 -10.62
C PRO A 315 19.69 -6.51 -12.04
N PHE A 316 18.76 -5.84 -12.73
CA PHE A 316 18.95 -5.28 -14.07
C PHE A 316 19.07 -3.74 -14.06
N GLY A 317 19.19 -3.13 -12.88
CA GLY A 317 19.17 -1.68 -12.68
C GLY A 317 17.77 -1.10 -12.70
N TRP A 318 17.67 0.23 -12.61
CA TRP A 318 16.40 0.93 -12.46
C TRP A 318 15.69 1.29 -13.78
N HIS A 319 16.28 0.96 -14.93
CA HIS A 319 15.82 1.37 -16.27
C HIS A 319 15.48 0.19 -17.19
N ASP A 320 15.22 -0.97 -16.59
CA ASP A 320 14.87 -2.23 -17.23
C ASP A 320 13.51 -2.70 -16.70
N THR A 321 12.74 -3.38 -17.54
CA THR A 321 11.45 -4.02 -17.20
C THR A 321 11.35 -5.45 -17.73
N ASN A 322 12.26 -5.90 -18.59
CA ASN A 322 12.16 -7.17 -19.28
C ASN A 322 13.16 -8.22 -18.76
N GLY A 323 14.08 -7.84 -17.87
CA GLY A 323 15.08 -8.72 -17.30
C GLY A 323 16.21 -9.08 -18.27
N ALA A 324 16.47 -8.24 -19.27
CA ALA A 324 17.60 -8.37 -20.17
C ALA A 324 18.74 -7.45 -19.73
N ALA A 325 19.96 -7.81 -20.14
CA ALA A 325 21.11 -6.99 -19.81
C ALA A 325 21.06 -5.65 -20.57
N GLY A 326 21.06 -4.55 -19.81
CA GLY A 326 21.12 -3.18 -20.31
C GLY A 326 19.76 -2.47 -20.21
N PRO A 327 19.76 -1.13 -20.17
CA PRO A 327 18.54 -0.37 -20.00
C PRO A 327 17.69 -0.40 -21.27
N GLU A 328 16.38 -0.53 -21.09
CA GLU A 328 15.38 -0.36 -22.14
C GLU A 328 14.95 1.10 -22.27
N PHE A 329 14.94 1.80 -21.14
CA PHE A 329 14.54 3.17 -21.04
C PHE A 329 15.75 4.07 -20.79
N THR A 330 15.71 5.25 -21.38
CA THR A 330 16.60 6.36 -21.02
C THR A 330 15.87 7.43 -20.20
N LEU A 331 14.58 7.20 -19.97
CA LEU A 331 13.67 8.05 -19.19
C LEU A 331 13.68 7.64 -17.72
N THR A 332 13.13 8.45 -16.82
CA THR A 332 12.89 8.09 -15.40
C THR A 332 11.82 7.00 -15.24
N ARG A 333 12.08 5.81 -15.77
CA ARG A 333 11.17 4.67 -15.85
C ARG A 333 11.93 3.34 -15.84
N GLY A 334 11.44 2.38 -15.07
CA GLY A 334 11.85 0.99 -15.16
C GLY A 334 10.99 0.08 -14.30
N ASN A 335 11.59 -0.98 -13.75
CA ASN A 335 10.85 -2.07 -13.11
C ASN A 335 10.02 -1.60 -11.91
N ASN A 336 10.57 -0.73 -11.08
CA ASN A 336 10.00 -0.43 -9.75
C ASN A 336 9.05 0.78 -9.80
N VAL A 337 9.33 1.74 -10.69
CA VAL A 337 8.65 3.04 -10.74
C VAL A 337 8.75 3.64 -12.15
N SER A 338 7.69 4.33 -12.55
CA SER A 338 7.66 5.29 -13.64
C SER A 338 7.36 6.67 -13.08
N ALA A 339 8.37 7.55 -13.04
CA ALA A 339 8.24 8.91 -12.51
C ALA A 339 8.11 9.93 -13.64
N TYR A 340 7.17 10.87 -13.50
CA TYR A 340 6.83 11.87 -14.51
C TYR A 340 6.20 13.12 -13.90
N GLN A 341 6.24 14.22 -14.64
CA GLN A 341 5.45 15.42 -14.35
C GLN A 341 3.96 15.16 -14.64
N ASP A 342 3.06 15.70 -13.81
CA ASP A 342 1.60 15.61 -14.05
C ASP A 342 0.89 16.93 -13.70
N GLN A 343 1.29 18.03 -14.34
CA GLN A 343 0.79 19.37 -13.99
C GLN A 343 -0.68 19.59 -14.39
N ASP A 344 -1.19 18.83 -15.35
CA ASP A 344 -2.57 18.89 -15.82
C ASP A 344 -3.48 17.84 -15.15
N ASN A 345 -2.93 16.99 -14.28
CA ASN A 345 -3.64 16.03 -13.45
C ASN A 345 -4.47 15.07 -14.32
N ASP A 346 -3.82 14.53 -15.35
CA ASP A 346 -4.41 13.57 -16.27
C ASP A 346 -3.95 12.13 -16.00
N GLY A 347 -2.91 11.95 -15.16
CA GLY A 347 -2.36 10.67 -14.73
C GLY A 347 -1.60 9.91 -15.81
N ASN A 348 -1.22 10.57 -16.92
CA ASN A 348 -0.57 9.95 -18.08
C ASN A 348 0.64 10.79 -18.54
N PRO A 349 1.87 10.22 -18.51
CA PRO A 349 3.03 10.97 -18.98
C PRO A 349 3.03 11.22 -20.49
N GLU A 350 3.34 12.45 -20.86
CA GLU A 350 3.43 12.88 -22.25
C GLU A 350 4.88 13.11 -22.70
N PRO A 351 5.14 13.22 -24.03
CA PRO A 351 6.49 13.44 -24.51
C PRO A 351 7.13 14.71 -23.94
N GLY A 352 8.15 14.55 -23.11
CA GLY A 352 8.90 15.64 -22.47
C GLY A 352 8.66 15.76 -20.96
N GLU A 353 7.72 15.01 -20.40
CA GLU A 353 7.38 15.03 -18.97
C GLU A 353 8.19 14.05 -18.12
N GLN A 354 8.99 13.21 -18.79
CA GLN A 354 9.98 12.34 -18.18
C GLN A 354 11.37 12.81 -18.59
N PRO A 355 12.26 13.16 -17.64
CA PRO A 355 13.65 13.47 -17.94
C PRO A 355 14.32 12.31 -18.69
N ASP A 356 15.05 12.63 -19.77
CA ASP A 356 15.79 11.69 -20.60
C ASP A 356 17.30 11.85 -20.35
N GLY A 357 17.92 10.85 -19.72
CA GLY A 357 19.36 10.79 -19.45
C GLY A 357 20.20 10.36 -20.66
N GLY A 358 19.56 10.09 -21.80
CA GLY A 358 20.17 9.61 -23.03
C GLY A 358 20.84 8.25 -22.89
N ALA A 359 21.64 7.87 -23.89
CA ALA A 359 22.26 6.54 -23.98
C ALA A 359 23.21 6.21 -22.81
N THR A 360 23.68 7.22 -22.07
CA THR A 360 24.56 7.05 -20.92
C THR A 360 23.82 7.11 -19.58
N LEU A 361 22.50 7.36 -19.57
CA LEU A 361 21.72 7.55 -18.34
C LEU A 361 22.34 8.63 -17.42
N ASP A 362 22.69 9.78 -17.99
CA ASP A 362 23.28 10.90 -17.24
C ASP A 362 22.20 11.91 -16.81
N PHE A 363 21.73 11.77 -15.57
CA PHE A 363 20.75 12.64 -14.93
C PHE A 363 21.43 13.69 -14.03
N THR A 364 22.42 14.41 -14.57
CA THR A 364 23.21 15.40 -13.83
C THR A 364 23.30 16.76 -14.53
N GLY A 365 23.75 17.79 -13.81
CA GLY A 365 24.11 19.08 -14.35
C GLY A 365 22.95 19.82 -15.03
N ALA A 366 23.12 20.17 -16.30
CA ALA A 366 22.19 21.02 -17.04
C ALA A 366 20.82 20.39 -17.29
N LEU A 367 20.71 19.06 -17.22
CA LEU A 367 19.43 18.35 -17.35
C LEU A 367 18.55 18.55 -16.11
N VAL A 368 19.16 18.70 -14.93
CA VAL A 368 18.50 18.79 -13.62
C VAL A 368 18.88 20.07 -12.88
N PRO A 369 18.63 21.27 -13.45
CA PRO A 369 18.93 22.52 -12.77
C PRO A 369 18.09 22.62 -11.48
N LEU A 370 18.68 23.16 -10.41
CA LEU A 370 17.98 23.39 -9.16
C LEU A 370 18.35 24.75 -8.56
N ASP A 371 17.37 25.63 -8.47
CA ASP A 371 17.42 26.85 -7.68
C ASP A 371 16.10 26.98 -6.91
N LEU A 372 16.13 26.58 -5.63
CA LEU A 372 14.96 26.59 -4.73
C LEU A 372 14.45 28.00 -4.40
N THR A 373 15.07 29.06 -4.94
CA THR A 373 14.57 30.42 -4.86
C THR A 373 13.69 30.83 -6.04
N GLN A 374 13.65 30.01 -7.09
CA GLN A 374 12.80 30.21 -8.27
C GLN A 374 11.46 29.49 -8.14
N ASP A 375 10.60 29.74 -9.13
CA ASP A 375 9.34 29.03 -9.32
C ASP A 375 9.58 27.50 -9.46
N PRO A 376 8.77 26.63 -8.81
CA PRO A 376 8.89 25.18 -8.94
C PRO A 376 8.92 24.62 -10.35
N LEU A 377 8.24 25.28 -11.28
CA LEU A 377 8.21 24.91 -12.68
C LEU A 377 9.58 25.07 -13.38
N SER A 378 10.51 25.82 -12.77
CA SER A 378 11.87 26.00 -13.31
C SER A 378 12.82 24.84 -13.02
N TYR A 379 12.44 23.89 -12.16
CA TYR A 379 13.27 22.76 -11.75
C TYR A 379 12.52 21.42 -11.74
N VAL A 380 11.52 21.25 -12.61
CA VAL A 380 10.73 20.02 -12.72
C VAL A 380 11.62 18.79 -12.92
N ASN A 381 12.56 18.83 -13.86
CA ASN A 381 13.45 17.68 -14.10
C ASN A 381 14.23 17.27 -12.84
N ALA A 382 14.70 18.23 -12.05
CA ALA A 382 15.39 17.94 -10.80
C ALA A 382 14.45 17.28 -9.78
N ALA A 383 13.19 17.71 -9.71
CA ALA A 383 12.18 17.09 -8.86
C ALA A 383 11.85 15.66 -9.30
N ILE A 384 11.61 15.42 -10.60
CA ILE A 384 11.29 14.09 -11.13
C ILE A 384 12.46 13.12 -10.99
N VAL A 385 13.69 13.54 -11.26
CA VAL A 385 14.88 12.70 -11.06
C VAL A 385 15.08 12.35 -9.58
N ASN A 386 14.84 13.30 -8.66
CA ASN A 386 14.91 13.03 -7.23
C ASN A 386 13.79 12.08 -6.77
N LEU A 387 12.58 12.23 -7.30
CA LEU A 387 11.44 11.36 -7.04
C LEU A 387 11.71 9.92 -7.52
N PHE A 388 12.22 9.78 -8.74
CA PHE A 388 12.62 8.49 -9.32
C PHE A 388 13.72 7.81 -8.48
N TYR A 389 14.76 8.56 -8.09
CA TYR A 389 15.83 8.05 -7.24
C TYR A 389 15.28 7.49 -5.93
N TRP A 390 14.46 8.28 -5.22
CA TRP A 390 13.98 7.89 -3.90
C TRP A 390 12.96 6.74 -3.94
N ASN A 391 12.07 6.68 -4.93
CA ASN A 391 11.17 5.54 -5.09
C ASN A 391 11.95 4.24 -5.30
N ASN A 392 13.01 4.26 -6.12
CA ASN A 392 13.86 3.08 -6.29
C ASN A 392 14.67 2.72 -5.03
N ILE A 393 15.16 3.70 -4.28
CA ILE A 393 15.84 3.44 -3.00
C ILE A 393 14.89 2.79 -1.99
N VAL A 394 13.66 3.31 -1.88
CA VAL A 394 12.64 2.75 -0.98
C VAL A 394 12.30 1.32 -1.38
N HIS A 395 12.11 1.06 -2.68
CA HIS A 395 11.96 -0.31 -3.20
C HIS A 395 13.13 -1.19 -2.77
N ASP A 396 14.37 -0.79 -3.09
CA ASP A 396 15.56 -1.60 -2.84
C ASP A 396 15.78 -1.88 -1.35
N VAL A 397 15.46 -0.92 -0.48
CA VAL A 397 15.53 -1.08 0.98
C VAL A 397 14.43 -1.99 1.51
N PHE A 398 13.18 -1.84 1.08
CA PHE A 398 12.11 -2.72 1.54
C PHE A 398 12.26 -4.15 1.03
N TYR A 399 12.79 -4.33 -0.19
CA TYR A 399 13.10 -5.63 -0.75
C TYR A 399 14.05 -6.43 0.15
N VAL A 400 15.13 -5.81 0.63
CA VAL A 400 16.08 -6.49 1.56
C VAL A 400 15.52 -6.69 2.97
N HIS A 401 14.32 -6.19 3.23
CA HIS A 401 13.58 -6.38 4.47
C HIS A 401 12.36 -7.30 4.30
N GLY A 402 12.27 -8.02 3.19
CA GLY A 402 11.26 -9.05 2.94
C GLY A 402 10.04 -8.58 2.16
N PHE A 403 10.00 -7.32 1.70
CA PHE A 403 8.98 -6.86 0.74
C PHE A 403 9.45 -7.17 -0.69
N ASP A 404 9.50 -8.47 -1.02
CA ASP A 404 9.87 -9.05 -2.31
C ASP A 404 8.63 -9.40 -3.16
N GLU A 405 8.88 -10.06 -4.31
CA GLU A 405 7.83 -10.38 -5.29
C GLU A 405 6.69 -11.22 -4.71
N VAL A 406 6.98 -12.22 -3.87
CA VAL A 406 5.91 -13.09 -3.33
C VAL A 406 5.14 -12.43 -2.20
N SER A 407 5.68 -11.38 -1.61
CA SER A 407 5.03 -10.57 -0.58
C SER A 407 4.25 -9.37 -1.12
N GLY A 408 4.17 -9.21 -2.45
CA GLY A 408 3.36 -8.19 -3.12
C GLY A 408 4.06 -6.84 -3.27
N ASN A 409 5.36 -6.84 -3.57
CA ASN A 409 6.08 -5.61 -3.88
C ASN A 409 5.72 -5.04 -5.26
N PHE A 410 6.00 -3.76 -5.46
CA PHE A 410 5.65 -3.06 -6.70
C PHE A 410 6.74 -3.22 -7.76
N GLN A 411 6.49 -4.04 -8.78
CA GLN A 411 7.39 -4.15 -9.92
C GLN A 411 6.74 -4.67 -11.22
N VAL A 412 7.20 -4.19 -12.37
CA VAL A 412 6.68 -4.64 -13.68
C VAL A 412 6.94 -6.14 -13.90
N ASN A 413 8.14 -6.61 -13.59
CA ASN A 413 8.57 -7.96 -13.89
C ASN A 413 9.14 -8.63 -12.65
N ASN A 414 8.47 -9.70 -12.23
CA ASN A 414 8.82 -10.47 -11.04
C ASN A 414 9.92 -11.50 -11.29
N TYR A 415 10.50 -11.53 -12.50
CA TYR A 415 11.58 -12.42 -12.90
C TYR A 415 11.29 -13.91 -12.65
N GLY A 416 10.01 -14.28 -12.64
CA GLY A 416 9.53 -15.64 -12.34
C GLY A 416 9.63 -16.03 -10.86
N ARG A 417 9.75 -15.08 -9.93
CA ARG A 417 9.89 -15.32 -8.49
C ARG A 417 8.57 -15.50 -7.74
N GLY A 418 7.44 -15.16 -8.36
CA GLY A 418 6.10 -15.24 -7.78
C GLY A 418 5.43 -13.88 -7.75
N GLY A 419 4.32 -13.73 -7.01
CA GLY A 419 3.50 -12.51 -6.99
C GLY A 419 2.84 -12.18 -8.33
N LEU A 420 2.14 -11.04 -8.37
CA LEU A 420 1.53 -10.49 -9.57
C LEU A 420 2.25 -9.20 -9.97
N GLY A 421 3.10 -9.25 -11.01
CA GLY A 421 3.77 -8.04 -11.50
C GLY A 421 2.89 -7.16 -12.41
N ASN A 422 3.52 -6.19 -13.08
CA ASN A 422 2.92 -5.10 -13.85
C ASN A 422 2.31 -4.00 -12.97
N ASP A 423 2.89 -3.80 -11.79
CA ASP A 423 2.40 -2.89 -10.77
C ASP A 423 3.48 -1.94 -10.25
N ASP A 424 4.33 -1.42 -11.14
CA ASP A 424 5.24 -0.33 -10.80
C ASP A 424 4.50 0.90 -10.28
N VAL A 425 5.16 1.64 -9.39
CA VAL A 425 4.62 2.90 -8.88
C VAL A 425 4.54 3.93 -10.00
N ARG A 426 3.34 4.46 -10.24
CA ARG A 426 3.14 5.70 -11.00
C ARG A 426 3.46 6.87 -10.09
N ALA A 427 4.62 7.50 -10.27
CA ALA A 427 5.09 8.57 -9.41
C ALA A 427 4.95 9.94 -10.11
N GLU A 428 3.85 10.62 -9.81
CA GLU A 428 3.44 11.90 -10.37
C GLU A 428 4.07 13.04 -9.55
N GLY A 429 4.86 13.89 -10.22
CA GLY A 429 5.60 14.98 -9.60
C GLY A 429 5.11 16.35 -10.03
N GLN A 430 5.02 17.27 -9.07
CA GLN A 430 4.40 18.58 -9.25
C GLN A 430 2.98 18.47 -9.80
N ASP A 431 2.26 17.50 -9.25
CA ASP A 431 0.92 17.13 -9.70
C ASP A 431 -0.06 18.30 -9.52
N GLY A 432 -0.89 18.53 -10.55
CA GLY A 432 -1.86 19.64 -10.61
C GLY A 432 -3.14 19.44 -9.80
N GLY A 433 -3.39 18.24 -9.27
CA GLY A 433 -4.58 17.85 -8.52
C GLY A 433 -4.67 18.46 -7.13
N GLY A 434 -3.56 18.99 -6.59
CA GLY A 434 -3.51 19.51 -5.23
C GLY A 434 -2.34 20.44 -4.93
N THR A 435 -2.31 20.96 -3.70
CA THR A 435 -1.16 21.66 -3.11
C THR A 435 -1.13 21.37 -1.61
N ASN A 436 0.04 21.50 -0.98
CA ASN A 436 0.26 21.31 0.46
C ASN A 436 -0.19 19.93 0.98
N ASN A 437 0.05 18.88 0.19
CA ASN A 437 -0.28 17.49 0.51
C ASN A 437 0.63 16.56 -0.33
N ALA A 438 0.54 15.26 -0.13
CA ALA A 438 0.93 14.23 -1.08
C ALA A 438 0.01 13.02 -0.82
N ASN A 439 -0.26 12.20 -1.82
CA ASN A 439 -1.09 11.02 -1.61
C ASN A 439 -0.52 9.75 -2.26
N PHE A 440 -1.01 8.60 -1.80
CA PHE A 440 -0.68 7.30 -2.35
C PHE A 440 -1.90 6.38 -2.38
N LEU A 441 -2.25 5.90 -3.57
CA LEU A 441 -3.22 4.84 -3.80
C LEU A 441 -2.48 3.49 -3.83
N THR A 442 -2.84 2.58 -2.93
CA THR A 442 -2.31 1.20 -2.90
C THR A 442 -3.43 0.20 -3.26
N PRO A 443 -3.61 -0.14 -4.55
CA PRO A 443 -4.55 -1.19 -4.94
C PRO A 443 -3.99 -2.58 -4.61
N ALA A 444 -4.74 -3.64 -4.93
CA ALA A 444 -4.27 -5.02 -4.79
C ALA A 444 -3.08 -5.33 -5.73
N ASP A 445 -2.25 -6.30 -5.33
CA ASP A 445 -1.09 -6.82 -6.08
C ASP A 445 -1.40 -7.03 -7.58
N GLY A 446 -0.47 -6.65 -8.45
CA GLY A 446 -0.67 -6.65 -9.91
C GLY A 446 -1.47 -5.49 -10.47
N SER A 447 -1.86 -4.52 -9.63
CA SER A 447 -2.43 -3.23 -10.06
C SER A 447 -1.50 -2.09 -9.68
N ARG A 448 -1.22 -1.18 -10.62
CA ARG A 448 -0.23 -0.12 -10.43
C ARG A 448 -0.69 0.89 -9.36
N PRO A 449 0.06 1.05 -8.25
CA PRO A 449 -0.20 2.14 -7.31
C PRO A 449 0.07 3.50 -7.97
N ARG A 450 -0.50 4.56 -7.37
CA ARG A 450 -0.31 5.95 -7.82
C ARG A 450 0.12 6.81 -6.66
N MET A 451 1.24 7.50 -6.82
CA MET A 451 1.80 8.47 -5.88
C MET A 451 1.68 9.86 -6.52
N GLN A 452 1.03 10.79 -5.83
CA GLN A 452 0.90 12.19 -6.28
C GLN A 452 1.65 13.12 -5.35
N MET A 453 2.69 13.78 -5.87
CA MET A 453 3.51 14.73 -5.14
C MET A 453 3.17 16.16 -5.55
N TYR A 454 2.51 16.89 -4.65
CA TYR A 454 2.07 18.26 -4.90
C TYR A 454 3.11 19.33 -4.50
N LEU A 455 2.83 20.59 -4.87
CA LEU A 455 3.60 21.77 -4.47
C LEU A 455 3.25 22.33 -3.09
#